data_AF-A0A3B8NJJ4-F1
#
_entry.id   AF-A0A3B8NJJ4-F1
#
_cell.length_a   1.000
_cell.length_b   1.000
_cell.length_c   1.000
_cell.angle_alpha   90.00
_cell.angle_beta   90.00
_cell.angle_gamma   90.00
#
_symmetry.space_group_name_H-M   'P 1'
#
loop_
_entity.id
_entity.type
_entity.pdbx_description
1 polymer ?
#
loop_
_entity_poly.entity_id
_entity_poly.type
_entity_poly.pdbx_seq_one_letter_code
_entity_poly.pdbx_strand_id
1 'polypeptide(L)'
;MDDGQGKWFYKRTNVDGKIELFNLMEDLEQIENLVEGYASIEEMPEEHPQKNRIQLMENWFNAHKTTAGPRTATALDYSDRNTEGSNQRIISANFTEYSGDAQRINDGEIFGIEELGTVTDGWVNLHKTDQATELTNNLNEKTNVSLSIKHPNNWATGNLAFNNTPIRSGIDDYTGTNSPTSVTFMGLNATFPDGYKAIVYVGGFLGNRGTSISDGNSTFYYQTPASPTAPVTFVKTTTVTDSGDGTAPEAHYAIFGADESPLLTDSITFTIDTLYGGGSFIGGVQIIGESVPGEPIKTLIPVPVEEPRIEINNESGSILISDLYSGASYELQESTPLGNQWSVLELIESPQERQITISNDFLEKNAFYRILYPEKILKLNLPKSPQ
;
A
#
# COMPACT_ATOMS: atom_id res chain seq x y z
N MET A 1 -14.03 3.84 14.74
CA MET A 1 -14.64 3.17 13.56
C MET A 1 -13.71 3.46 12.39
N ASP A 2 -13.52 2.49 11.49
CA ASP A 2 -12.68 2.59 10.26
C ASP A 2 -13.58 3.12 9.12
N ASP A 3 -13.06 3.52 7.96
CA ASP A 3 -13.83 3.94 6.79
C ASP A 3 -13.61 3.02 5.56
N GLY A 4 -13.02 1.84 5.74
CA GLY A 4 -12.80 0.87 4.66
C GLY A 4 -11.48 1.09 3.89
N GLN A 5 -10.86 2.27 4.02
CA GLN A 5 -9.50 2.49 3.55
C GLN A 5 -8.46 2.30 4.66
N GLY A 6 -8.90 2.07 5.91
CA GLY A 6 -8.02 2.03 7.06
C GLY A 6 -7.46 3.40 7.43
N LYS A 7 -7.99 4.49 6.84
CA LYS A 7 -7.38 5.82 6.93
C LYS A 7 -7.93 6.64 8.07
N TRP A 8 -9.10 6.33 8.63
CA TRP A 8 -9.74 7.23 9.58
C TRP A 8 -10.08 6.56 10.90
N PHE A 9 -9.71 7.22 12.00
CA PHE A 9 -10.08 6.82 13.35
C PHE A 9 -11.05 7.82 13.95
N TYR A 10 -12.32 7.42 14.05
CA TYR A 10 -13.33 8.18 14.78
C TYR A 10 -13.53 7.64 16.21
N LYS A 11 -13.43 8.54 17.19
CA LYS A 11 -13.60 8.26 18.62
C LYS A 11 -14.68 9.17 19.22
N ARG A 12 -15.55 8.56 20.03
CA ARG A 12 -16.56 9.24 20.84
C ARG A 12 -16.30 8.97 22.31
N THR A 13 -16.08 10.03 23.08
CA THR A 13 -15.82 9.91 24.51
C THR A 13 -17.10 10.20 25.28
N ASN A 14 -17.74 9.16 25.83
CA ASN A 14 -19.05 9.26 26.49
C ASN A 14 -19.10 10.18 27.72
N VAL A 15 -17.96 10.52 28.31
CA VAL A 15 -17.89 11.28 29.56
C VAL A 15 -17.94 12.80 29.32
N ASP A 16 -17.30 13.27 28.25
CA ASP A 16 -17.20 14.71 27.94
C ASP A 16 -17.95 15.11 26.67
N GLY A 17 -18.53 14.14 25.96
CA GLY A 17 -19.19 14.37 24.69
C GLY A 17 -18.25 14.97 23.65
N LYS A 18 -16.95 14.69 23.69
CA LYS A 18 -16.02 15.13 22.65
C LYS A 18 -15.95 14.10 21.52
N ILE A 19 -16.03 14.61 20.30
CA ILE A 19 -15.73 13.84 19.08
C ILE A 19 -14.29 14.08 18.67
N GLU A 20 -13.63 13.01 18.22
CA GLU A 20 -12.27 13.07 17.70
C GLU A 20 -12.23 12.30 16.38
N LEU A 21 -11.54 12.86 15.38
CA LEU A 21 -11.32 12.25 14.09
C LEU A 21 -9.86 12.41 13.69
N PHE A 22 -9.19 11.32 13.39
CA PHE A 22 -7.79 11.30 12.97
C PHE A 22 -7.63 10.62 11.61
N ASN A 23 -6.70 11.09 10.80
CA ASN A 23 -6.27 10.44 9.56
C ASN A 23 -5.06 9.55 9.85
N LEU A 24 -5.27 8.25 10.07
CA LEU A 24 -4.24 7.25 10.37
C LEU A 24 -3.21 7.04 9.24
N MET A 25 -3.42 7.55 8.02
CA MET A 25 -2.38 7.50 6.97
C MET A 25 -1.29 8.54 7.19
N GLU A 26 -1.68 9.71 7.67
CA GLU A 26 -0.79 10.87 7.82
C GLU A 26 -0.36 11.05 9.28
N ASP A 27 -1.21 10.61 10.20
CA ASP A 27 -1.07 10.79 11.64
C ASP A 27 -1.40 9.49 12.38
N LEU A 28 -0.45 8.56 12.32
CA LEU A 28 -0.50 7.34 13.12
C LEU A 28 -0.48 7.64 14.62
N GLU A 29 0.13 8.74 15.05
CA GLU A 29 0.25 9.07 16.46
C GLU A 29 -1.04 9.64 17.06
N GLN A 30 -2.01 10.02 16.22
CA GLN A 30 -3.29 10.64 16.58
C GLN A 30 -3.05 11.97 17.32
N ILE A 31 -2.12 12.77 16.81
CA ILE A 31 -1.77 14.09 17.32
C ILE A 31 -2.81 15.13 16.87
N GLU A 32 -3.22 15.11 15.61
CA GLU A 32 -4.08 16.12 15.00
C GLU A 32 -5.54 15.66 14.97
N ASN A 33 -6.35 16.20 15.89
CA ASN A 33 -7.80 16.01 15.84
C ASN A 33 -8.43 16.93 14.79
N LEU A 34 -8.88 16.35 13.68
CA LEU A 34 -9.43 17.06 12.51
C LEU A 34 -10.84 17.63 12.75
N VAL A 35 -11.40 17.40 13.93
CA VAL A 35 -12.66 18.02 14.41
C VAL A 35 -12.48 18.61 15.81
N GLU A 36 -11.28 19.07 16.13
CA GLU A 36 -11.02 19.75 17.39
C GLU A 36 -11.97 20.95 17.57
N GLY A 37 -12.51 21.09 18.78
CA GLY A 37 -13.42 22.17 19.15
C GLY A 37 -14.92 21.85 18.99
N TYR A 38 -15.28 20.73 18.38
CA TYR A 38 -16.67 20.27 18.29
C TYR A 38 -16.96 19.17 19.31
N ALA A 39 -18.08 19.27 20.01
CA ALA A 39 -18.57 18.22 20.91
C ALA A 39 -19.52 17.27 20.16
N SER A 40 -20.23 17.74 19.14
CA SER A 40 -21.10 16.86 18.37
C SER A 40 -21.13 17.22 16.90
N ILE A 41 -21.65 16.29 16.10
CA ILE A 41 -21.81 16.50 14.67
C ILE A 41 -22.80 17.64 14.36
N GLU A 42 -23.79 17.86 15.23
CA GLU A 42 -24.75 18.96 15.11
C GLU A 42 -24.10 20.34 15.28
N GLU A 43 -22.99 20.42 16.02
CA GLU A 43 -22.23 21.66 16.22
C GLU A 43 -21.28 21.97 15.05
N MET A 44 -20.98 20.97 14.22
CA MET A 44 -20.12 21.17 13.05
C MET A 44 -20.86 21.96 11.96
N PRO A 45 -20.20 22.95 11.31
CA PRO A 45 -20.76 23.63 10.14
C PRO A 45 -21.12 22.63 9.04
N GLU A 46 -22.21 22.87 8.30
CA GLU A 46 -22.59 22.02 7.15
C GLU A 46 -21.47 21.88 6.12
N GLU A 47 -20.70 22.96 5.90
CA GLU A 47 -19.57 23.01 4.96
C GLU A 47 -18.29 22.40 5.53
N HIS A 48 -18.30 21.85 6.75
CA HIS A 48 -17.10 21.28 7.34
C HIS A 48 -16.69 20.02 6.58
N PRO A 49 -15.42 19.91 6.11
CA PRO A 49 -14.99 18.85 5.19
C PRO A 49 -15.19 17.43 5.74
N GLN A 50 -15.23 17.30 7.07
CA GLN A 50 -15.36 16.01 7.76
C GLN A 50 -16.78 15.67 8.24
N LYS A 51 -17.75 16.59 8.13
CA LYS A 51 -19.08 16.40 8.74
C LYS A 51 -19.83 15.21 8.14
N ASN A 52 -19.86 15.11 6.81
CA ASN A 52 -20.54 14.00 6.14
C ASN A 52 -19.94 12.64 6.52
N ARG A 53 -18.60 12.55 6.60
CA ARG A 53 -17.90 11.32 7.02
C ARG A 53 -18.32 10.89 8.42
N ILE A 54 -18.32 11.82 9.38
CA ILE A 54 -18.72 11.51 10.76
C ILE A 54 -20.19 11.09 10.81
N GLN A 55 -21.07 11.71 10.02
CA GLN A 55 -22.50 11.35 9.98
C GLN A 55 -22.71 9.89 9.59
N LEU A 56 -21.97 9.42 8.58
CA LEU A 56 -22.03 8.04 8.11
C LEU A 56 -21.58 7.07 9.22
N MET A 57 -20.46 7.37 9.87
CA MET A 57 -19.93 6.57 10.98
C MET A 57 -20.91 6.53 12.17
N GLU A 58 -21.55 7.64 12.51
CA GLU A 58 -22.55 7.76 13.59
C GLU A 58 -23.84 6.98 13.31
N ASN A 59 -24.40 7.14 12.10
CA ASN A 59 -25.63 6.47 11.69
C ASN A 59 -25.47 4.96 11.76
N TRP A 60 -24.32 4.45 11.31
CA TRP A 60 -23.99 3.04 11.40
C TRP A 60 -23.88 2.57 12.86
N PHE A 61 -23.13 3.28 13.70
CA PHE A 61 -22.97 2.91 15.12
C PHE A 61 -24.32 2.76 15.79
N ASN A 62 -25.21 3.72 15.57
CA ASN A 62 -26.53 3.71 16.17
C ASN A 62 -27.40 2.54 15.70
N ALA A 63 -27.24 2.10 14.44
CA ALA A 63 -27.95 0.95 13.90
C ALA A 63 -27.39 -0.40 14.42
N HIS A 64 -26.14 -0.46 14.86
CA HIS A 64 -25.44 -1.73 15.16
C HIS A 64 -24.94 -1.88 16.61
N LYS A 65 -25.10 -0.85 17.46
CA LYS A 65 -24.69 -0.84 18.87
C LYS A 65 -25.27 -1.97 19.74
N THR A 66 -26.30 -2.68 19.27
CA THR A 66 -26.97 -3.77 20.00
C THR A 66 -26.42 -5.17 19.66
N THR A 67 -25.68 -5.34 18.55
CA THR A 67 -25.20 -6.65 18.06
C THR A 67 -23.70 -6.68 17.77
N ALA A 68 -23.04 -5.54 17.59
CA ALA A 68 -21.62 -5.44 17.29
C ALA A 68 -20.88 -4.75 18.43
N GLY A 69 -20.27 -5.54 19.32
CA GLY A 69 -19.27 -5.01 20.26
C GLY A 69 -17.97 -4.71 19.51
N PRO A 70 -17.38 -3.50 19.61
CA PRO A 70 -16.09 -3.14 18.98
C PRO A 70 -14.88 -3.94 19.52
N ARG A 71 -15.12 -4.98 20.31
CA ARG A 71 -14.16 -5.80 21.06
C ARG A 71 -14.20 -7.29 20.73
N THR A 72 -15.13 -7.72 19.87
CA THR A 72 -15.35 -9.13 19.54
C THR A 72 -15.49 -9.41 18.05
N ALA A 73 -15.57 -8.37 17.22
CA ALA A 73 -15.62 -8.51 15.77
C ALA A 73 -14.35 -7.94 15.15
N THR A 74 -13.87 -8.61 14.10
CA THR A 74 -12.90 -8.10 13.14
C THR A 74 -13.28 -6.69 12.70
N ALA A 75 -12.31 -5.77 12.59
CA ALA A 75 -12.53 -4.47 11.95
C ALA A 75 -13.27 -4.68 10.62
N LEU A 76 -14.43 -4.04 10.48
CA LEU A 76 -15.32 -4.17 9.33
C LEU A 76 -15.17 -2.95 8.43
N ASP A 77 -15.42 -3.17 7.15
CA ASP A 77 -15.39 -2.20 6.06
C ASP A 77 -16.55 -1.21 6.18
N TYR A 78 -16.26 0.09 6.09
CA TYR A 78 -17.26 1.16 6.10
C TYR A 78 -17.11 2.08 4.88
N SER A 79 -16.45 1.62 3.82
CA SER A 79 -16.65 2.22 2.51
C SER A 79 -18.14 2.10 2.17
N ASP A 80 -18.69 3.13 1.55
CA ASP A 80 -20.12 3.22 1.27
C ASP A 80 -20.62 1.93 0.59
N ARG A 81 -21.25 1.03 1.35
CA ARG A 81 -21.95 -0.14 0.81
C ARG A 81 -23.13 0.23 -0.09
N ASN A 82 -23.35 1.53 -0.34
CA ASN A 82 -24.37 2.10 -1.22
C ASN A 82 -23.93 3.44 -1.85
N THR A 83 -22.67 3.66 -2.23
CA THR A 83 -22.45 4.69 -3.25
C THR A 83 -22.83 4.11 -4.59
N GLU A 84 -23.77 4.77 -5.26
CA GLU A 84 -24.01 4.72 -6.72
C GLU A 84 -22.76 5.20 -7.53
N GLY A 85 -21.56 4.85 -7.06
CA GLY A 85 -20.27 5.06 -7.70
C GLY A 85 -19.83 3.75 -8.34
N SER A 86 -19.22 3.85 -9.52
CA SER A 86 -18.83 2.70 -10.35
C SER A 86 -18.14 1.58 -9.55
N ASN A 87 -18.54 0.31 -9.80
CA ASN A 87 -17.79 -0.88 -9.36
C ASN A 87 -16.42 -1.00 -10.05
N GLN A 88 -15.99 0.00 -10.80
CA GLN A 88 -14.70 0.03 -11.44
C GLN A 88 -13.59 0.04 -10.38
N ARG A 89 -12.60 -0.82 -10.60
CA ARG A 89 -11.35 -0.88 -9.84
C ARG A 89 -10.18 -0.80 -10.79
N ILE A 90 -9.08 -0.26 -10.28
CA ILE A 90 -7.82 -0.09 -11.00
C ILE A 90 -6.74 -0.79 -10.19
N ILE A 91 -6.06 -1.76 -10.79
CA ILE A 91 -4.83 -2.34 -10.25
C ILE A 91 -3.68 -1.70 -11.00
N SER A 92 -2.74 -1.07 -10.28
CA SER A 92 -1.63 -0.33 -10.87
C SER A 92 -0.29 -0.88 -10.37
N ALA A 93 0.59 -1.26 -11.30
CA ALA A 93 1.92 -1.80 -10.98
C ALA A 93 3.01 -0.94 -11.65
N ASN A 94 3.92 -0.39 -10.84
CA ASN A 94 5.05 0.43 -11.28
C ASN A 94 6.37 -0.34 -11.11
N PHE A 95 7.19 -0.42 -12.16
CA PHE A 95 8.43 -1.18 -12.18
C PHE A 95 9.64 -0.26 -11.94
N THR A 96 10.37 -0.50 -10.84
CA THR A 96 11.44 0.40 -10.40
C THR A 96 12.83 -0.26 -10.40
N GLU A 97 13.83 0.44 -10.94
CA GLU A 97 15.23 0.00 -10.92
C GLU A 97 15.89 0.30 -9.56
N TYR A 98 15.50 1.40 -8.92
CA TYR A 98 16.02 1.87 -7.63
C TYR A 98 14.89 2.14 -6.64
N SER A 99 15.22 2.09 -5.35
CA SER A 99 14.30 2.49 -4.28
C SER A 99 14.15 4.00 -4.09
N GLY A 100 14.79 4.80 -4.96
CA GLY A 100 14.75 6.25 -4.90
C GLY A 100 13.37 6.80 -5.24
N ASP A 101 12.98 7.85 -4.52
CA ASP A 101 11.66 8.48 -4.57
C ASP A 101 11.20 8.83 -5.99
N ALA A 102 12.09 9.41 -6.81
CA ALA A 102 11.77 9.85 -8.17
C ALA A 102 11.24 8.74 -9.11
N GLN A 103 11.49 7.46 -8.83
CA GLN A 103 10.98 6.32 -9.63
C GLN A 103 9.68 5.75 -9.10
N ARG A 104 9.25 6.17 -7.92
CA ARG A 104 8.06 5.69 -7.24
C ARG A 104 6.92 6.66 -7.48
N ILE A 105 5.71 6.15 -7.25
CA ILE A 105 4.50 6.95 -7.15
C ILE A 105 4.00 6.70 -5.72
N ASN A 106 4.21 7.64 -4.82
CA ASN A 106 3.98 7.50 -3.37
C ASN A 106 3.57 8.83 -2.73
N ASP A 107 3.20 8.80 -1.44
CA ASP A 107 3.13 9.98 -0.57
C ASP A 107 2.41 11.21 -1.16
N GLY A 108 1.14 11.03 -1.56
CA GLY A 108 0.30 12.10 -2.10
C GLY A 108 0.42 12.31 -3.62
N GLU A 109 1.23 11.49 -4.29
CA GLU A 109 1.32 11.47 -5.76
C GLU A 109 0.21 10.62 -6.39
N ILE A 110 -0.30 11.10 -7.52
CA ILE A 110 -1.28 10.38 -8.35
C ILE A 110 -0.78 10.31 -9.78
N PHE A 111 -1.05 9.20 -10.45
CA PHE A 111 -0.76 9.07 -11.87
C PHE A 111 -1.80 8.21 -12.59
N GLY A 112 -2.06 8.55 -13.85
CA GLY A 112 -2.90 7.83 -14.79
C GLY A 112 -3.22 8.69 -16.01
N ILE A 113 -4.02 8.16 -16.93
CA ILE A 113 -4.49 8.92 -18.10
C ILE A 113 -5.88 9.46 -17.77
N GLU A 114 -6.00 10.78 -17.61
CA GLU A 114 -7.23 11.46 -17.20
C GLU A 114 -8.41 11.14 -18.12
N GLU A 115 -8.20 11.17 -19.45
CA GLU A 115 -9.22 10.85 -20.45
C GLU A 115 -9.76 9.41 -20.36
N LEU A 116 -9.03 8.52 -19.67
CA LEU A 116 -9.40 7.12 -19.47
C LEU A 116 -9.96 6.85 -18.06
N GLY A 117 -9.98 7.88 -17.19
CA GLY A 117 -10.44 7.77 -15.81
C GLY A 117 -9.52 6.94 -14.91
N THR A 118 -8.21 6.88 -15.21
CA THR A 118 -7.29 5.95 -14.52
C THR A 118 -6.32 6.60 -13.54
N VAL A 119 -6.52 7.89 -13.24
CA VAL A 119 -5.68 8.63 -12.29
C VAL A 119 -5.94 8.11 -10.87
N THR A 120 -4.89 7.60 -10.22
CA THR A 120 -4.98 6.98 -8.89
C THR A 120 -3.65 7.14 -8.12
N ASP A 121 -3.74 7.12 -6.79
CA ASP A 121 -2.62 6.98 -5.84
C ASP A 121 -2.28 5.50 -5.54
N GLY A 122 -3.13 4.56 -5.94
CA GLY A 122 -3.00 3.11 -5.66
C GLY A 122 -1.94 2.37 -6.47
N TRP A 123 -0.76 2.96 -6.68
CA TRP A 123 0.35 2.35 -7.40
C TRP A 123 1.19 1.44 -6.50
N VAL A 124 1.30 0.17 -6.88
CA VAL A 124 2.21 -0.78 -6.23
C VAL A 124 3.60 -0.64 -6.86
N ASN A 125 4.55 -0.09 -6.10
CA ASN A 125 5.93 0.10 -6.53
C ASN A 125 6.74 -1.20 -6.36
N LEU A 126 7.08 -1.85 -7.48
CA LEU A 126 7.78 -3.13 -7.54
C LEU A 126 9.25 -2.91 -7.88
N HIS A 127 10.09 -2.91 -6.85
CA HIS A 127 11.53 -2.71 -7.00
C HIS A 127 12.26 -4.01 -7.32
N LYS A 128 12.82 -4.12 -8.53
CA LYS A 128 13.62 -5.27 -9.00
C LYS A 128 13.07 -6.62 -8.56
N THR A 129 11.78 -6.81 -8.81
CA THR A 129 10.99 -7.95 -8.32
C THR A 129 10.54 -8.81 -9.50
N ASP A 130 10.63 -10.13 -9.34
CA ASP A 130 10.24 -11.08 -10.40
C ASP A 130 8.77 -11.51 -10.29
N GLN A 131 8.14 -11.28 -9.15
CA GLN A 131 6.76 -11.70 -8.87
C GLN A 131 6.14 -10.90 -7.73
N ALA A 132 4.83 -10.68 -7.79
CA ALA A 132 4.06 -10.19 -6.65
C ALA A 132 2.69 -10.89 -6.60
N THR A 133 2.15 -11.03 -5.40
CA THR A 133 0.87 -11.68 -5.14
C THR A 133 -0.06 -10.73 -4.39
N GLU A 134 -1.36 -10.95 -4.51
CA GLU A 134 -2.39 -10.15 -3.83
C GLU A 134 -2.25 -8.64 -4.09
N LEU A 135 -2.10 -8.26 -5.37
CA LEU A 135 -2.03 -6.85 -5.74
C LEU A 135 -3.26 -6.10 -5.22
N THR A 136 -3.04 -4.85 -4.82
CA THR A 136 -4.10 -3.97 -4.34
C THR A 136 -4.70 -3.17 -5.48
N ASN A 137 -5.98 -2.83 -5.35
CA ASN A 137 -6.62 -1.86 -6.23
C ASN A 137 -6.53 -0.43 -5.67
N ASN A 138 -7.08 0.53 -6.43
CA ASN A 138 -7.14 1.96 -6.09
C ASN A 138 -7.92 2.29 -4.81
N LEU A 139 -8.63 1.33 -4.21
CA LEU A 139 -9.30 1.50 -2.92
C LEU A 139 -8.56 0.81 -1.77
N ASN A 140 -7.33 0.33 -2.01
CA ASN A 140 -6.55 -0.49 -1.07
C ASN A 140 -7.25 -1.80 -0.68
N GLU A 141 -8.09 -2.35 -1.56
CA GLU A 141 -8.63 -3.70 -1.39
C GLU A 141 -7.63 -4.71 -1.97
N LYS A 142 -7.40 -5.81 -1.23
CA LYS A 142 -6.65 -6.96 -1.73
C LYS A 142 -7.44 -7.64 -2.85
N THR A 143 -6.76 -7.97 -3.93
CA THR A 143 -7.34 -8.70 -5.05
C THR A 143 -6.73 -10.09 -5.18
N ASN A 144 -7.32 -10.94 -6.02
CA ASN A 144 -6.72 -12.22 -6.39
C ASN A 144 -5.64 -12.08 -7.47
N VAL A 145 -5.36 -10.84 -7.92
CA VAL A 145 -4.42 -10.61 -9.00
C VAL A 145 -3.00 -10.76 -8.49
N SER A 146 -2.24 -11.54 -9.24
CA SER A 146 -0.79 -11.68 -9.07
C SER A 146 -0.09 -11.35 -10.37
N LEU A 147 1.20 -11.06 -10.28
CA LEU A 147 2.04 -10.85 -11.45
C LEU A 147 3.33 -11.68 -11.40
N SER A 148 3.84 -12.01 -12.57
CA SER A 148 5.19 -12.53 -12.77
C SER A 148 5.88 -11.75 -13.89
N ILE A 149 7.19 -11.57 -13.76
CA ILE A 149 8.01 -10.79 -14.68
C ILE A 149 9.10 -11.71 -15.22
N LYS A 150 9.28 -11.67 -16.53
CA LYS A 150 10.44 -12.24 -17.21
C LYS A 150 11.28 -11.10 -17.77
N HIS A 151 12.45 -10.89 -17.20
CA HIS A 151 13.41 -9.86 -17.60
C HIS A 151 14.77 -10.52 -17.86
N PRO A 152 14.99 -11.08 -19.05
CA PRO A 152 16.23 -11.81 -19.33
C PRO A 152 17.47 -10.90 -19.45
N ASN A 153 17.25 -9.57 -19.46
CA ASN A 153 18.27 -8.54 -19.48
C ASN A 153 18.44 -7.93 -18.09
N ASN A 154 18.01 -6.68 -17.91
CA ASN A 154 18.12 -5.92 -16.68
C ASN A 154 16.94 -4.94 -16.56
N TRP A 155 17.15 -3.88 -15.80
CA TRP A 155 16.20 -2.81 -15.55
C TRP A 155 16.78 -1.51 -16.12
N ALA A 156 15.91 -0.67 -16.67
CA ALA A 156 16.27 0.62 -17.23
C ALA A 156 15.79 1.78 -16.36
N THR A 157 16.55 2.86 -16.43
CA THR A 157 16.19 4.19 -15.91
C THR A 157 15.98 5.12 -17.09
N GLY A 158 14.76 5.64 -17.22
CA GLY A 158 14.33 6.58 -18.25
C GLY A 158 14.77 8.02 -18.01
N ASN A 159 14.16 8.96 -18.73
CA ASN A 159 14.44 10.39 -18.61
C ASN A 159 13.87 10.98 -17.29
N LEU A 160 14.57 11.96 -16.71
CA LEU A 160 14.14 12.69 -15.51
C LEU A 160 12.83 13.47 -15.69
N ALA A 161 12.45 13.80 -16.93
CA ALA A 161 11.16 14.41 -17.25
C ALA A 161 9.95 13.53 -16.85
N PHE A 162 10.20 12.26 -16.57
CA PHE A 162 9.21 11.26 -16.17
C PHE A 162 9.24 10.92 -14.68
N ASN A 163 9.92 11.71 -13.84
CA ASN A 163 9.86 11.50 -12.39
C ASN A 163 8.41 11.37 -11.91
N ASN A 164 8.18 10.43 -11.00
CA ASN A 164 6.88 10.15 -10.39
C ASN A 164 5.84 9.65 -11.42
N THR A 165 6.33 8.96 -12.46
CA THR A 165 5.49 8.28 -13.44
C THR A 165 5.99 6.85 -13.69
N PRO A 166 5.15 5.95 -14.20
CA PRO A 166 5.53 4.56 -14.43
C PRO A 166 6.64 4.40 -15.48
N ILE A 167 6.84 5.38 -16.36
CA ILE A 167 7.89 5.31 -17.39
C ILE A 167 9.23 5.92 -16.93
N ARG A 168 9.35 6.27 -15.65
CA ARG A 168 10.64 6.70 -15.08
C ARG A 168 11.69 5.59 -15.13
N SER A 169 11.26 4.35 -15.01
CA SER A 169 12.09 3.15 -15.02
C SER A 169 11.27 1.97 -15.50
N GLY A 170 11.91 0.84 -15.78
CA GLY A 170 11.19 -0.34 -16.19
C GLY A 170 12.07 -1.54 -16.48
N ILE A 171 11.43 -2.58 -17.00
CA ILE A 171 12.07 -3.83 -17.40
C ILE A 171 12.62 -3.67 -18.81
N ASP A 172 13.94 -3.81 -19.00
CA ASP A 172 14.59 -3.43 -20.25
C ASP A 172 14.66 -4.53 -21.30
N ASP A 173 14.67 -4.08 -22.55
CA ASP A 173 14.73 -4.92 -23.73
C ASP A 173 15.62 -4.27 -24.80
N TYR A 174 16.39 -5.09 -25.51
CA TYR A 174 17.30 -4.63 -26.57
C TYR A 174 17.23 -5.55 -27.79
N THR A 175 17.60 -4.99 -28.95
CA THR A 175 17.73 -5.77 -30.17
C THR A 175 18.72 -6.92 -29.99
N GLY A 176 18.31 -8.15 -30.31
CA GLY A 176 19.20 -9.32 -30.33
C GLY A 176 19.59 -9.87 -28.95
N THR A 177 18.89 -9.46 -27.87
CA THR A 177 19.05 -10.07 -26.55
C THR A 177 18.18 -11.30 -26.34
N ASN A 178 18.38 -11.97 -25.21
CA ASN A 178 17.55 -13.09 -24.77
C ASN A 178 16.08 -12.65 -24.66
N SER A 179 15.14 -13.54 -24.99
CA SER A 179 13.71 -13.25 -25.11
C SER A 179 12.87 -14.37 -24.48
N PRO A 180 11.58 -14.15 -24.15
CA PRO A 180 10.88 -12.85 -24.07
C PRO A 180 11.21 -12.01 -22.85
N THR A 181 11.10 -10.69 -23.02
CA THR A 181 10.91 -9.70 -21.96
C THR A 181 9.41 -9.45 -21.80
N SER A 182 8.83 -9.79 -20.64
CA SER A 182 7.38 -9.79 -20.48
C SER A 182 6.91 -9.64 -19.04
N VAL A 183 5.67 -9.16 -18.88
CA VAL A 183 4.93 -9.15 -17.61
C VAL A 183 3.63 -9.92 -17.79
N THR A 184 3.37 -10.87 -16.90
CA THR A 184 2.16 -11.68 -16.88
C THR A 184 1.33 -11.35 -15.65
N PHE A 185 0.06 -11.01 -15.84
CA PHE A 185 -0.93 -10.93 -14.77
C PHE A 185 -1.81 -12.17 -14.76
N MET A 186 -2.24 -12.61 -13.58
CA MET A 186 -3.03 -13.83 -13.35
C MET A 186 -4.11 -13.55 -12.30
N GLY A 187 -5.22 -14.31 -12.31
CA GLY A 187 -6.33 -14.11 -11.36
C GLY A 187 -7.25 -12.94 -11.73
N LEU A 188 -7.25 -12.55 -13.01
CA LEU A 188 -7.98 -11.40 -13.51
C LEU A 188 -9.48 -11.65 -13.58
N ASN A 189 -9.93 -12.86 -13.93
CA ASN A 189 -11.35 -13.14 -14.09
C ASN A 189 -12.07 -13.19 -12.73
N ALA A 190 -11.36 -13.63 -11.68
CA ALA A 190 -11.89 -13.59 -10.31
C ALA A 190 -12.07 -12.16 -9.78
N THR A 191 -11.27 -11.22 -10.29
CA THR A 191 -11.29 -9.82 -9.85
C THR A 191 -12.18 -8.95 -10.75
N PHE A 192 -12.17 -9.20 -12.06
CA PHE A 192 -12.90 -8.48 -13.11
C PHE A 192 -13.75 -9.47 -13.94
N PRO A 193 -14.88 -9.95 -13.40
CA PRO A 193 -15.67 -11.03 -14.02
C PRO A 193 -16.30 -10.63 -15.35
N ASP A 194 -16.59 -9.33 -15.53
CA ASP A 194 -17.16 -8.77 -16.76
C ASP A 194 -16.08 -8.31 -17.76
N GLY A 195 -14.81 -8.56 -17.43
CA GLY A 195 -13.65 -8.22 -18.23
C GLY A 195 -12.99 -6.90 -17.86
N TYR A 196 -11.86 -6.63 -18.52
CA TYR A 196 -10.98 -5.51 -18.21
C TYR A 196 -10.34 -4.91 -19.46
N LYS A 197 -9.79 -3.71 -19.30
CA LYS A 197 -8.83 -3.08 -20.22
C LYS A 197 -7.49 -2.94 -19.51
N ALA A 198 -6.41 -2.97 -20.28
CA ALA A 198 -5.06 -2.77 -19.76
C ALA A 198 -4.38 -1.60 -20.46
N ILE A 199 -3.76 -0.72 -19.67
CA ILE A 199 -2.88 0.34 -20.15
C ILE A 199 -1.45 -0.08 -19.81
N VAL A 200 -0.64 -0.30 -20.83
CA VAL A 200 0.77 -0.65 -20.67
C VAL A 200 1.60 0.60 -20.96
N TYR A 201 2.30 1.07 -19.94
CA TYR A 201 3.19 2.22 -20.02
C TYR A 201 4.56 1.77 -20.50
N VAL A 202 5.02 2.37 -21.60
CA VAL A 202 6.22 1.97 -22.32
C VAL A 202 7.16 3.15 -22.51
N GLY A 203 8.46 2.87 -22.52
CA GLY A 203 9.48 3.87 -22.73
C GLY A 203 10.71 3.27 -23.40
N GLY A 204 11.77 4.05 -23.50
CA GLY A 204 13.03 3.55 -24.02
C GLY A 204 14.16 4.56 -23.95
N PHE A 205 15.29 4.16 -24.53
CA PHE A 205 16.47 4.99 -24.61
C PHE A 205 16.45 5.88 -25.84
N LEU A 206 17.22 6.97 -25.79
CA LEU A 206 17.44 7.80 -26.96
C LEU A 206 17.97 6.94 -28.12
N GLY A 207 17.33 7.06 -29.28
CA GLY A 207 17.69 6.29 -30.47
C GLY A 207 16.97 4.95 -30.60
N ASN A 208 16.05 4.59 -29.69
CA ASN A 208 15.03 3.59 -29.98
C ASN A 208 14.12 4.09 -31.11
N ARG A 209 14.16 3.41 -32.26
CA ARG A 209 13.48 3.81 -33.51
C ARG A 209 12.34 2.85 -33.89
N GLY A 210 12.09 1.84 -33.06
CA GLY A 210 10.96 0.96 -33.20
C GLY A 210 11.01 -0.19 -32.20
N THR A 211 9.89 -0.37 -31.51
CA THR A 211 9.61 -1.42 -30.53
C THR A 211 8.17 -1.86 -30.72
N SER A 212 7.91 -3.14 -30.43
CA SER A 212 6.55 -3.66 -30.32
C SER A 212 6.18 -4.00 -28.87
N ILE A 213 4.89 -3.87 -28.54
CA ILE A 213 4.28 -4.35 -27.30
C ILE A 213 3.03 -5.17 -27.68
N SER A 214 2.94 -6.41 -27.19
CA SER A 214 1.89 -7.36 -27.57
C SER A 214 1.29 -8.07 -26.37
N ASP A 215 -0.01 -8.38 -26.43
CA ASP A 215 -0.71 -9.28 -25.49
C ASP A 215 -0.81 -10.73 -26.02
N GLY A 216 -0.18 -11.02 -27.16
CA GLY A 216 -0.27 -12.28 -27.89
C GLY A 216 -1.38 -12.33 -28.96
N ASN A 217 -2.38 -11.43 -28.90
CA ASN A 217 -3.46 -11.32 -29.88
C ASN A 217 -3.36 -10.03 -30.71
N SER A 218 -3.04 -8.93 -30.05
CA SER A 218 -2.85 -7.60 -30.61
C SER A 218 -1.39 -7.17 -30.40
N THR A 219 -0.87 -6.38 -31.33
CA THR A 219 0.48 -5.83 -31.24
C THR A 219 0.45 -4.38 -31.66
N PHE A 220 1.09 -3.53 -30.85
CA PHE A 220 1.27 -2.11 -31.16
C PHE A 220 2.75 -1.78 -31.29
N TYR A 221 3.06 -0.84 -32.20
CA TYR A 221 4.42 -0.42 -32.50
C TYR A 221 4.63 1.04 -32.11
N TYR A 222 5.78 1.36 -31.53
CA TYR A 222 6.14 2.72 -31.14
C TYR A 222 7.65 2.96 -31.26
N GLN A 223 8.06 4.21 -31.18
CA GLN A 223 9.44 4.61 -30.91
C GLN A 223 9.51 5.56 -29.71
N THR A 224 10.68 5.68 -29.12
CA THR A 224 10.88 6.54 -27.96
C THR A 224 10.93 8.02 -28.37
N PRO A 225 10.16 8.91 -27.73
CA PRO A 225 10.23 10.34 -28.00
C PRO A 225 11.63 10.93 -27.78
N ALA A 226 12.06 11.79 -28.71
CA ALA A 226 13.34 12.46 -28.58
C ALA A 226 13.27 13.58 -27.52
N SER A 227 14.08 13.48 -26.46
CA SER A 227 14.33 14.54 -25.48
C SER A 227 13.07 15.14 -24.82
N PRO A 228 12.27 14.35 -24.09
CA PRO A 228 11.10 14.86 -23.39
C PRO A 228 11.48 15.92 -22.34
N THR A 229 10.62 16.92 -22.17
CA THR A 229 10.74 17.97 -21.14
C THR A 229 9.48 17.97 -20.30
N ALA A 230 9.63 18.07 -18.97
CA ALA A 230 8.48 18.09 -18.07
C ALA A 230 7.71 19.43 -18.15
N PRO A 231 6.37 19.42 -18.02
CA PRO A 231 5.51 18.24 -17.92
C PRO A 231 5.35 17.54 -19.27
N VAL A 232 5.38 16.20 -19.28
CA VAL A 232 5.26 15.42 -20.51
C VAL A 232 3.80 15.07 -20.79
N THR A 233 3.33 15.36 -22.01
CA THR A 233 2.06 14.86 -22.52
C THR A 233 2.22 13.41 -22.96
N PHE A 234 1.49 12.50 -22.33
CA PHE A 234 1.52 11.08 -22.68
C PHE A 234 0.76 10.85 -23.99
N VAL A 235 1.31 9.98 -24.84
CA VAL A 235 0.79 9.72 -26.19
C VAL A 235 0.54 8.23 -26.34
N LYS A 236 -0.66 7.88 -26.81
CA LYS A 236 -1.06 6.51 -27.13
C LYS A 236 -0.48 6.09 -28.48
N THR A 237 0.09 4.89 -28.58
CA THR A 237 0.29 4.26 -29.91
C THR A 237 -0.99 3.57 -30.40
N THR A 238 -1.27 3.72 -31.70
CA THR A 238 -2.36 3.02 -32.40
C THR A 238 -1.86 2.24 -33.62
N THR A 239 -0.55 2.26 -33.88
CA THR A 239 0.05 1.60 -35.04
C THR A 239 0.13 0.10 -34.80
N VAL A 240 -0.50 -0.69 -35.67
CA VAL A 240 -0.58 -2.16 -35.59
C VAL A 240 0.24 -2.87 -36.66
N THR A 241 1.09 -2.15 -37.38
CA THR A 241 1.92 -2.70 -38.46
C THR A 241 3.33 -2.15 -38.35
N ASP A 242 4.33 -3.03 -38.37
CA ASP A 242 5.72 -2.64 -38.52
C ASP A 242 5.96 -2.13 -39.95
N SER A 243 6.17 -0.82 -40.09
CA SER A 243 6.50 -0.20 -41.38
C SER A 243 8.00 0.04 -41.56
N GLY A 244 8.83 -0.49 -40.66
CA GLY A 244 10.29 -0.42 -40.69
C GLY A 244 10.90 0.64 -39.75
N ASP A 245 12.24 0.71 -39.78
CA ASP A 245 13.09 1.54 -38.91
C ASP A 245 12.70 3.02 -38.92
N GLY A 246 12.32 3.56 -37.75
CA GLY A 246 11.99 4.98 -37.54
C GLY A 246 10.63 5.40 -38.06
N THR A 247 9.75 4.46 -38.40
CA THR A 247 8.42 4.75 -38.97
C THR A 247 7.29 4.70 -37.95
N ALA A 248 7.50 4.01 -36.83
CA ALA A 248 6.52 3.93 -35.75
C ALA A 248 6.34 5.31 -35.08
N PRO A 249 5.14 5.63 -34.58
CA PRO A 249 4.91 6.90 -33.89
C PRO A 249 5.65 6.94 -32.55
N GLU A 250 5.97 8.15 -32.10
CA GLU A 250 6.40 8.36 -30.72
C GLU A 250 5.22 8.08 -29.77
N ALA A 251 5.44 7.26 -28.75
CA ALA A 251 4.39 6.93 -27.78
C ALA A 251 4.94 6.62 -26.39
N HIS A 252 4.05 6.63 -25.41
CA HIS A 252 4.31 6.41 -24.00
C HIS A 252 3.44 5.30 -23.40
N TYR A 253 2.36 4.91 -24.11
CA TYR A 253 1.51 3.82 -23.67
C TYR A 253 0.74 3.16 -24.84
N ALA A 254 0.32 1.92 -24.62
CA ALA A 254 -0.61 1.18 -25.46
C ALA A 254 -1.83 0.74 -24.62
N ILE A 255 -2.98 0.58 -25.28
CA ILE A 255 -4.22 0.10 -24.64
C ILE A 255 -4.62 -1.22 -25.27
N PHE A 256 -4.85 -2.22 -24.43
CA PHE A 256 -5.39 -3.53 -24.80
C PHE A 256 -6.80 -3.68 -24.22
N GLY A 257 -7.72 -4.21 -25.02
CA GLY A 257 -9.16 -4.21 -24.71
C GLY A 257 -9.82 -2.85 -24.93
N ALA A 258 -11.15 -2.86 -24.88
CA ALA A 258 -11.99 -1.67 -24.93
C ALA A 258 -13.29 -1.92 -24.16
N ASP A 259 -14.02 -0.88 -23.79
CA ASP A 259 -15.28 -1.05 -23.03
C ASP A 259 -16.31 -1.87 -23.81
N GLU A 260 -16.34 -1.76 -25.14
CA GLU A 260 -17.24 -2.56 -26.02
C GLU A 260 -16.68 -3.95 -26.38
N SER A 261 -15.42 -4.24 -26.05
CA SER A 261 -14.76 -5.52 -26.30
C SER A 261 -13.66 -5.74 -25.27
N PRO A 262 -14.05 -6.00 -24.01
CA PRO A 262 -13.10 -6.14 -22.92
C PRO A 262 -12.29 -7.42 -23.07
N LEU A 263 -11.13 -7.46 -22.42
CA LEU A 263 -10.33 -8.66 -22.27
C LEU A 263 -11.00 -9.57 -21.23
N LEU A 264 -11.17 -10.84 -21.57
CA LEU A 264 -11.89 -11.83 -20.74
C LEU A 264 -10.98 -12.95 -20.23
N THR A 265 -9.68 -12.88 -20.51
CA THR A 265 -8.74 -13.94 -20.12
C THR A 265 -8.35 -13.78 -18.65
N ASP A 266 -8.35 -14.88 -17.90
CA ASP A 266 -7.93 -14.88 -16.49
C ASP A 266 -6.43 -14.56 -16.30
N SER A 267 -5.64 -14.79 -17.35
CA SER A 267 -4.24 -14.39 -17.42
C SER A 267 -3.96 -13.67 -18.73
N ILE A 268 -3.08 -12.68 -18.67
CA ILE A 268 -2.59 -11.93 -19.83
C ILE A 268 -1.10 -11.65 -19.68
N THR A 269 -0.38 -11.73 -20.79
CA THR A 269 1.06 -11.49 -20.84
C THR A 269 1.36 -10.37 -21.82
N PHE A 270 1.95 -9.29 -21.34
CA PHE A 270 2.46 -8.20 -22.17
C PHE A 270 3.93 -8.44 -22.47
N THR A 271 4.26 -8.61 -23.75
CA THR A 271 5.62 -8.88 -24.23
C THR A 271 6.13 -7.70 -25.03
N ILE A 272 7.30 -7.17 -24.65
CA ILE A 272 8.00 -6.11 -25.37
C ILE A 272 9.09 -6.73 -26.26
N ASP A 273 9.29 -6.17 -27.45
CA ASP A 273 10.34 -6.59 -28.38
C ASP A 273 10.91 -5.38 -29.13
N THR A 274 12.18 -5.08 -28.88
CA THR A 274 12.91 -3.97 -29.50
C THR A 274 13.37 -4.38 -30.89
N LEU A 275 12.86 -3.69 -31.91
CA LEU A 275 13.07 -4.05 -33.31
C LEU A 275 14.21 -3.24 -33.95
N TYR A 276 14.28 -1.94 -33.64
CA TYR A 276 15.19 -1.02 -34.30
C TYR A 276 15.81 0.00 -33.33
N GLY A 277 17.13 0.13 -33.39
CA GLY A 277 17.89 1.16 -32.68
C GLY A 277 18.17 0.84 -31.21
N GLY A 278 18.07 1.85 -30.34
CA GLY A 278 18.30 1.75 -28.90
C GLY A 278 17.23 0.91 -28.18
N GLY A 279 17.55 0.50 -26.95
CA GLY A 279 16.67 -0.35 -26.13
C GLY A 279 15.37 0.33 -25.72
N SER A 280 14.43 -0.48 -25.26
CA SER A 280 13.12 -0.08 -24.77
C SER A 280 12.78 -0.75 -23.44
N PHE A 281 11.67 -0.37 -22.80
CA PHE A 281 11.26 -0.98 -21.55
C PHE A 281 9.75 -0.89 -21.28
N ILE A 282 9.24 -1.82 -20.47
CA ILE A 282 7.91 -1.74 -19.85
C ILE A 282 8.07 -1.07 -18.49
N GLY A 283 7.45 0.09 -18.31
CA GLY A 283 7.57 0.87 -17.07
C GLY A 283 6.49 0.58 -16.04
N GLY A 284 5.27 0.29 -16.50
CA GLY A 284 4.20 -0.09 -15.60
C GLY A 284 2.94 -0.52 -16.34
N VAL A 285 1.96 -1.01 -15.59
CA VAL A 285 0.68 -1.45 -16.15
C VAL A 285 -0.45 -1.02 -15.22
N GLN A 286 -1.54 -0.53 -15.80
CA GLN A 286 -2.83 -0.41 -15.12
C GLN A 286 -3.83 -1.37 -15.74
N ILE A 287 -4.57 -2.09 -14.89
CA ILE A 287 -5.68 -2.95 -15.29
C ILE A 287 -6.95 -2.35 -14.69
N ILE A 288 -7.94 -2.09 -15.54
CA ILE A 288 -9.18 -1.40 -15.16
C ILE A 288 -10.38 -2.21 -15.64
N GLY A 289 -11.36 -2.40 -14.78
CA GLY A 289 -12.61 -3.07 -15.12
C GLY A 289 -13.61 -2.97 -13.98
N GLU A 290 -14.86 -3.37 -14.24
CA GLU A 290 -15.83 -3.59 -13.17
C GLU A 290 -15.38 -4.80 -12.35
N SER A 291 -15.35 -4.63 -11.04
CA SER A 291 -14.71 -5.57 -10.14
C SER A 291 -15.64 -6.01 -9.02
N VAL A 292 -15.46 -7.25 -8.59
CA VAL A 292 -16.03 -7.72 -7.32
C VAL A 292 -15.24 -7.04 -6.19
N PRO A 293 -15.89 -6.40 -5.21
CA PRO A 293 -15.19 -5.78 -4.08
C PRO A 293 -14.22 -6.76 -3.42
N GLY A 294 -12.95 -6.35 -3.27
CA GLY A 294 -11.91 -7.15 -2.61
C GLY A 294 -12.02 -7.09 -1.09
N GLU A 295 -11.14 -7.82 -0.39
CA GLU A 295 -11.03 -7.64 1.06
C GLU A 295 -10.24 -6.36 1.35
N PRO A 296 -10.80 -5.38 2.09
CA PRO A 296 -10.06 -4.16 2.44
C PRO A 296 -8.85 -4.49 3.30
N ILE A 297 -7.72 -3.83 3.02
CA ILE A 297 -6.57 -3.90 3.92
C ILE A 297 -6.92 -3.20 5.22
N LYS A 298 -6.87 -3.96 6.32
CA LYS A 298 -7.13 -3.43 7.66
C LYS A 298 -5.89 -2.69 8.13
N THR A 299 -6.02 -1.40 8.38
CA THR A 299 -4.94 -0.61 8.99
C THR A 299 -4.69 -1.08 10.42
N LEU A 300 -3.42 -1.26 10.75
CA LEU A 300 -3.02 -1.50 12.12
C LEU A 300 -3.21 -0.22 12.93
N ILE A 301 -3.98 -0.32 14.00
CA ILE A 301 -4.25 0.79 14.91
C ILE A 301 -3.15 0.80 15.98
N PRO A 302 -2.46 1.93 16.20
CA PRO A 302 -1.57 2.07 17.35
C PRO A 302 -2.41 2.14 18.63
N VAL A 303 -2.13 1.21 19.53
CA VAL A 303 -2.83 1.03 20.80
C VAL A 303 -1.83 1.24 21.94
N PRO A 304 -2.16 2.06 22.95
CA PRO A 304 -1.34 2.19 24.15
C PRO A 304 -1.05 0.85 24.82
N VAL A 305 0.17 0.69 25.29
CA VAL A 305 0.62 -0.45 26.10
C VAL A 305 0.43 -0.08 27.57
N GLU A 306 -0.11 -1.00 28.37
CA GLU A 306 -0.15 -0.83 29.83
C GLU A 306 1.28 -0.76 30.38
N GLU A 307 1.54 0.11 31.36
CA GLU A 307 2.86 0.24 31.97
C GLU A 307 3.27 -1.10 32.63
N PRO A 308 4.39 -1.73 32.22
CA PRO A 308 4.79 -3.01 32.78
C PRO A 308 5.17 -2.87 34.25
N ARG A 309 4.78 -3.87 35.06
CA ARG A 309 5.07 -3.89 36.50
C ARG A 309 6.21 -4.85 36.80
N ILE A 310 7.14 -4.40 37.63
CA ILE A 310 8.25 -5.21 38.14
C ILE A 310 8.00 -5.53 39.61
N GLU A 311 7.95 -6.81 39.94
CA GLU A 311 7.91 -7.31 41.31
C GLU A 311 9.16 -8.14 41.60
N ILE A 312 9.87 -7.80 42.67
CA ILE A 312 11.10 -8.48 43.07
C ILE A 312 10.79 -9.40 44.24
N ASN A 313 10.99 -10.70 44.06
CA ASN A 313 10.87 -11.68 45.13
C ASN A 313 12.25 -12.03 45.70
N ASN A 314 12.54 -11.46 46.87
CA ASN A 314 13.82 -11.62 47.53
C ASN A 314 14.08 -13.03 48.07
N GLU A 315 13.03 -13.79 48.39
CA GLU A 315 13.15 -15.13 48.96
C GLU A 315 13.47 -16.17 47.89
N SER A 316 12.95 -15.97 46.66
CA SER A 316 13.09 -16.93 45.56
C SER A 316 14.12 -16.55 44.50
N GLY A 317 14.80 -15.40 44.59
CA GLY A 317 15.80 -15.05 43.57
C GLY A 317 15.18 -14.67 42.22
N SER A 318 13.99 -14.07 42.20
CA SER A 318 13.26 -13.91 40.94
C SER A 318 12.62 -12.54 40.77
N ILE A 319 12.56 -12.10 39.52
CA ILE A 319 11.84 -10.90 39.09
C ILE A 319 10.62 -11.35 38.29
N LEU A 320 9.43 -10.96 38.73
CA LEU A 320 8.19 -11.12 38.00
C LEU A 320 7.91 -9.82 37.24
N ILE A 321 7.72 -9.93 35.93
CA ILE A 321 7.32 -8.82 35.08
C ILE A 321 5.89 -9.08 34.60
N SER A 322 4.99 -8.11 34.81
CA SER A 322 3.57 -8.18 34.45
C SER A 322 3.18 -7.16 33.39
N ASP A 323 1.95 -7.28 32.88
CA ASP A 323 1.30 -6.40 31.91
C ASP A 323 1.99 -6.39 30.53
N LEU A 324 2.59 -7.53 30.17
CA LEU A 324 3.26 -7.71 28.88
C LEU A 324 2.28 -7.95 27.72
N TYR A 325 2.68 -7.50 26.53
CA TYR A 325 1.97 -7.69 25.28
C TYR A 325 2.86 -8.42 24.27
N SER A 326 2.31 -9.45 23.62
CA SER A 326 2.99 -10.26 22.62
C SER A 326 3.43 -9.50 21.36
N GLY A 327 2.91 -8.29 21.14
CA GLY A 327 3.29 -7.42 20.03
C GLY A 327 4.34 -6.37 20.39
N ALA A 328 4.93 -6.43 21.59
CA ALA A 328 5.96 -5.51 22.07
C ALA A 328 7.25 -6.26 22.40
N SER A 329 8.36 -5.52 22.37
CA SER A 329 9.65 -5.96 22.90
C SER A 329 9.99 -5.13 24.13
N TYR A 330 10.60 -5.78 25.13
CA TYR A 330 10.94 -5.16 26.40
C TYR A 330 12.40 -5.41 26.74
N GLU A 331 13.06 -4.42 27.36
CA GLU A 331 14.41 -4.58 27.90
C GLU A 331 14.38 -4.45 29.42
N LEU A 332 14.68 -5.54 30.14
CA LEU A 332 14.98 -5.47 31.56
C LEU A 332 16.43 -5.00 31.70
N GLN A 333 16.64 -3.91 32.43
CA GLN A 333 17.96 -3.32 32.64
C GLN A 333 18.28 -3.24 34.13
N GLU A 334 19.56 -3.40 34.45
CA GLU A 334 20.09 -3.27 35.80
C GLU A 334 21.14 -2.15 35.92
N SER A 335 21.35 -1.65 37.13
CA SER A 335 22.38 -0.65 37.43
C SER A 335 22.91 -0.76 38.86
N THR A 336 24.23 -0.61 39.04
CA THR A 336 24.92 -0.48 40.33
C THR A 336 26.02 0.59 40.22
N PRO A 337 25.88 1.84 40.75
CA PRO A 337 24.81 2.45 41.55
C PRO A 337 23.69 3.14 40.72
N LEU A 338 22.60 3.59 41.37
CA LEU A 338 21.51 4.37 40.73
C LEU A 338 22.07 5.56 39.93
N GLY A 339 22.01 5.51 38.60
CA GLY A 339 22.63 6.53 37.75
C GLY A 339 22.53 6.26 36.24
N ASN A 340 23.42 6.88 35.47
CA ASN A 340 23.33 6.96 33.99
C ASN A 340 23.86 5.72 33.25
N GLN A 341 24.39 4.71 33.95
CA GLN A 341 24.89 3.48 33.32
C GLN A 341 23.95 2.32 33.65
N TRP A 342 23.17 1.93 32.65
CA TRP A 342 22.27 0.79 32.69
C TRP A 342 22.79 -0.28 31.74
N SER A 343 22.83 -1.53 32.19
CA SER A 343 23.14 -2.69 31.35
C SER A 343 21.88 -3.50 31.14
N VAL A 344 21.68 -3.98 29.91
CA VAL A 344 20.61 -4.92 29.59
C VAL A 344 20.88 -6.23 30.32
N LEU A 345 19.94 -6.62 31.17
CA LEU A 345 19.94 -7.89 31.89
C LEU A 345 19.27 -8.98 31.06
N GLU A 346 18.11 -8.67 30.49
CA GLU A 346 17.31 -9.60 29.68
C GLU A 346 16.55 -8.85 28.58
N LEU A 347 16.48 -9.44 27.39
CA LEU A 347 15.64 -8.99 26.29
C LEU A 347 14.42 -9.91 26.17
N ILE A 348 13.22 -9.32 26.21
CA ILE A 348 11.95 -10.05 26.17
C ILE A 348 11.27 -9.71 24.86
N GLU A 349 11.42 -10.58 23.87
CA GLU A 349 10.79 -10.40 22.55
C GLU A 349 9.48 -11.18 22.46
N SER A 350 8.42 -10.49 22.04
CA SER A 350 7.12 -11.11 21.73
C SER A 350 6.63 -12.11 22.81
N PRO A 351 6.50 -11.68 24.08
CA PRO A 351 6.17 -12.58 25.18
C PRO A 351 4.84 -13.28 24.93
N GLN A 352 4.83 -14.60 25.06
CA GLN A 352 3.65 -15.43 24.82
C GLN A 352 2.60 -15.29 25.94
N GLU A 353 3.05 -14.88 27.14
CA GLU A 353 2.23 -14.69 28.32
C GLU A 353 2.29 -13.22 28.78
N ARG A 354 1.25 -12.74 29.46
CA ARG A 354 1.22 -11.36 30.01
C ARG A 354 2.15 -11.20 31.23
N GLN A 355 2.70 -12.30 31.72
CA GLN A 355 3.59 -12.33 32.85
C GLN A 355 4.75 -13.27 32.53
N ILE A 356 5.96 -12.89 32.94
CA ILE A 356 7.12 -13.76 32.89
C ILE A 356 7.87 -13.68 34.21
N THR A 357 8.43 -14.80 34.64
CA THR A 357 9.34 -14.84 35.80
C THR A 357 10.76 -15.08 35.29
N ILE A 358 11.65 -14.15 35.59
CA ILE A 358 13.09 -14.29 35.34
C ILE A 358 13.71 -14.75 36.65
N SER A 359 14.13 -16.01 36.69
CA SER A 359 14.84 -16.60 37.82
C SER A 359 16.32 -16.62 37.50
N ASN A 360 17.12 -15.97 38.34
CA ASN A 360 18.57 -15.99 38.24
C ASN A 360 19.17 -15.65 39.61
N ASP A 361 20.39 -16.11 39.88
CA ASP A 361 21.13 -15.84 41.13
C ASP A 361 21.61 -14.35 41.24
N PHE A 362 20.82 -13.38 40.77
CA PHE A 362 21.19 -11.96 40.68
C PHE A 362 20.96 -11.15 41.96
N LEU A 363 20.26 -11.70 42.96
CA LEU A 363 19.93 -10.98 44.19
C LEU A 363 21.11 -10.76 45.15
N GLU A 364 22.32 -11.23 44.81
CA GLU A 364 23.51 -10.92 45.61
C GLU A 364 24.01 -9.47 45.44
N LYS A 365 23.47 -8.70 44.49
CA LYS A 365 23.88 -7.32 44.21
C LYS A 365 22.79 -6.33 44.61
N ASN A 366 23.17 -5.31 45.39
CA ASN A 366 22.34 -4.11 45.64
C ASN A 366 22.14 -3.32 44.33
N ALA A 367 21.28 -3.81 43.44
CA ALA A 367 21.05 -3.30 42.10
C ALA A 367 19.67 -2.64 41.96
N PHE A 368 19.58 -1.70 41.01
CA PHE A 368 18.33 -1.09 40.58
C PHE A 368 17.89 -1.70 39.26
N TYR A 369 16.59 -1.92 39.10
CA TYR A 369 16.01 -2.51 37.90
C TYR A 369 15.02 -1.54 37.24
N ARG A 370 14.99 -1.53 35.91
CA ARG A 370 13.95 -0.83 35.13
C ARG A 370 13.61 -1.65 33.88
N ILE A 371 12.46 -1.34 33.30
CA ILE A 371 12.03 -1.91 32.02
C ILE A 371 11.85 -0.80 31.00
N LEU A 372 12.46 -0.96 29.82
CA LEU A 372 12.16 -0.14 28.66
C LEU A 372 11.13 -0.86 27.80
N TYR A 373 10.15 -0.11 27.31
CA TYR A 373 9.03 -0.64 26.54
C TYR A 373 8.48 0.43 25.58
N PRO A 374 7.85 0.03 24.46
CA PRO A 374 7.16 0.97 23.58
C PRO A 374 5.85 1.45 24.20
N GLU A 375 5.56 2.74 24.11
CA GLU A 375 4.31 3.33 24.62
C GLU A 375 3.07 2.84 23.87
N LYS A 376 3.22 2.47 22.59
CA LYS A 376 2.14 2.00 21.71
C LYS A 376 2.59 0.80 20.89
N ILE A 377 1.64 -0.08 20.54
CA ILE A 377 1.84 -1.18 19.58
C ILE A 377 0.75 -1.20 18.52
N LEU A 378 1.12 -1.63 17.32
CA LEU A 378 0.22 -1.75 16.18
C LEU A 378 -0.65 -3.01 16.29
N LYS A 379 -1.97 -2.87 16.23
CA LYS A 379 -2.95 -3.99 16.32
C LYS A 379 -4.06 -3.88 15.29
N LEU A 380 -4.54 -5.04 14.84
CA LEU A 380 -5.74 -5.12 13.98
C LEU A 380 -7.05 -4.76 14.72
N ASN A 381 -7.09 -4.89 16.05
CA ASN A 381 -8.28 -4.63 16.85
C ASN A 381 -7.89 -3.99 18.20
N LEU A 382 -8.81 -3.21 18.77
CA LEU A 382 -8.65 -2.66 20.12
C LEU A 382 -8.64 -3.77 21.18
N PRO A 383 -7.78 -3.70 22.21
CA PRO A 383 -7.80 -4.65 23.31
C PRO A 383 -9.13 -4.55 24.07
N LYS A 384 -9.59 -5.69 24.58
CA LYS A 384 -10.70 -5.70 25.55
C LYS A 384 -10.24 -4.87 26.76
N SER A 385 -11.04 -3.88 27.20
CA SER A 385 -10.70 -3.22 28.48
C SER A 385 -10.63 -4.27 29.58
N PRO A 386 -9.80 -4.03 30.60
CA PRO A 386 -9.89 -4.77 31.85
C PRO A 386 -11.35 -4.76 32.30
N GLN A 387 -11.92 -5.95 32.54
CA GLN A 387 -13.20 -6.09 33.23
C GLN A 387 -13.02 -5.94 34.73
#